data_AF-A0A935S3P3-F1
#
_entry.id   AF-A0A935S3P3-F1
#
_cell.length_a   1.000
_cell.length_b   1.000
_cell.length_c   1.000
_cell.angle_alpha   90.00
_cell.angle_beta   90.00
_cell.angle_gamma   90.00
#
_symmetry.space_group_name_H-M   'P 1'
#
loop_
_entity.id
_entity.type
_entity.pdbx_description
1 polymer ?
#
loop_
_entity_poly.entity_id
_entity_poly.type
_entity_poly.pdbx_seq_one_letter_code
_entity_poly.pdbx_strand_id
1 'polypeptide(L)'
;MEKKLGIAAKDTYQFYVKENKFHAVLEDDFFAPTRERSGRDVDDYSIQAVFAFIQRIGFNDKDFLKRMKESNSVPHYYHRWINMLLIDEVIPDVYAKETINIPGGRMVVNDIFGALNKK
;
A
#
# COMPACT_ATOMS: atom_id res chain seq x y z
N MET A 1 -27.80 5.86 -22.25
CA MET A 1 -26.71 6.49 -21.46
C MET A 1 -25.63 5.44 -21.28
N GLU A 2 -24.62 5.46 -22.16
CA GLU A 2 -23.54 4.46 -22.13
C GLU A 2 -22.65 4.67 -20.91
N LYS A 3 -22.51 3.62 -20.09
CA LYS A 3 -21.50 3.58 -19.03
C LYS A 3 -20.13 3.47 -19.70
N LYS A 4 -19.35 4.55 -19.72
CA LYS A 4 -17.89 4.48 -19.92
C LYS A 4 -17.27 3.76 -18.72
N LEU A 5 -17.40 2.44 -18.69
CA LEU A 5 -16.55 1.57 -17.89
C LEU A 5 -15.13 1.80 -18.40
N GLY A 6 -14.22 2.19 -17.49
CA GLY A 6 -12.85 2.54 -17.82
C GLY A 6 -12.22 1.42 -18.65
N ILE A 7 -11.79 1.76 -19.87
CA ILE A 7 -10.96 0.89 -20.68
C ILE A 7 -9.58 0.89 -19.99
N ALA A 8 -9.38 -0.01 -19.02
CA ALA A 8 -8.03 -0.41 -18.68
C ALA A 8 -7.46 -1.06 -19.94
N ALA A 9 -6.33 -0.55 -20.43
CA ALA A 9 -5.63 -1.19 -21.54
C ALA A 9 -5.37 -2.66 -21.16
N LYS A 10 -5.49 -3.57 -22.14
CA LYS A 10 -5.25 -5.00 -21.92
C LYS A 10 -3.90 -5.26 -21.25
N ASP A 11 -2.93 -4.39 -21.54
CA ASP A 11 -1.59 -4.40 -20.96
C ASP A 11 -1.25 -2.99 -20.45
N THR A 12 -1.21 -2.81 -19.13
CA THR A 12 -0.66 -1.60 -18.48
C THR A 12 0.79 -1.89 -18.10
N TYR A 13 1.71 -0.98 -18.42
CA TYR A 13 3.13 -1.14 -18.12
C TYR A 13 3.59 -0.14 -17.05
N GLN A 14 4.43 -0.63 -16.15
CA GLN A 14 5.22 0.18 -15.22
C GLN A 14 6.64 0.30 -15.78
N PHE A 15 7.17 1.53 -15.83
CA PHE A 15 8.48 1.80 -16.43
C PHE A 15 9.54 2.05 -15.37
N TYR A 16 10.76 1.61 -15.65
CA TYR A 16 11.90 1.90 -14.80
C TYR A 16 13.22 2.01 -15.55
N VAL A 17 14.21 2.65 -14.92
CA VAL A 17 15.56 2.76 -15.46
C VAL A 17 16.49 1.77 -14.74
N LYS A 18 17.20 0.97 -15.52
CA LYS A 18 18.30 0.11 -15.06
C LYS A 18 19.40 0.11 -16.11
N GLU A 19 20.66 0.28 -15.68
CA GLU A 19 21.83 0.32 -16.57
C GLU A 19 21.70 1.40 -17.68
N ASN A 20 21.12 2.55 -17.35
CA ASN A 20 20.83 3.67 -18.26
C ASN A 20 19.94 3.28 -19.46
N LYS A 21 19.05 2.31 -19.29
CA LYS A 21 18.02 1.95 -20.26
C LYS A 21 16.66 1.93 -19.59
N PHE A 22 15.63 2.32 -20.34
CA PHE A 22 14.24 2.13 -19.93
C PHE A 22 13.85 0.68 -20.12
N HIS A 23 13.22 0.11 -19.09
CA HIS A 23 12.61 -1.19 -19.09
C HIS A 23 11.13 -1.03 -18.77
N ALA A 24 10.29 -1.84 -19.39
CA ALA A 24 8.86 -1.92 -19.12
C ALA A 24 8.56 -3.28 -18.51
N VAL A 25 7.79 -3.29 -17.43
CA VAL A 25 7.24 -4.50 -16.80
C VAL A 25 5.73 -4.39 -16.79
N LEU A 26 5.02 -5.49 -17.04
CA LEU A 26 3.56 -5.48 -16.96
C LEU A 26 3.15 -5.14 -15.53
N GLU A 27 2.07 -4.38 -15.40
CA GLU A 27 1.49 -4.03 -14.12
C GLU A 27 1.16 -5.27 -13.28
N ASP A 28 0.65 -6.31 -13.94
CA ASP A 28 0.35 -7.58 -13.28
C ASP A 28 1.61 -8.23 -12.73
N ASP A 29 2.71 -8.27 -13.48
CA ASP A 29 4.00 -8.80 -13.02
C ASP A 29 4.61 -7.93 -11.90
N PHE A 30 4.41 -6.62 -12.00
CA PHE A 30 4.88 -5.64 -11.02
C PHE A 30 4.16 -5.76 -9.66
N PHE A 31 2.88 -6.12 -9.69
CA PHE A 31 2.07 -6.34 -8.49
C PHE A 31 1.96 -7.82 -8.09
N ALA A 32 2.38 -8.78 -8.94
CA ALA A 32 2.31 -10.21 -8.65
C ALA A 32 2.92 -10.58 -7.29
N PRO A 33 4.13 -10.12 -6.91
CA PRO A 33 4.70 -10.43 -5.59
C PRO A 33 3.87 -9.88 -4.42
N THR A 34 3.17 -8.75 -4.62
CA THR A 34 2.27 -8.19 -3.60
C THR A 34 0.97 -8.99 -3.51
N ARG A 35 0.46 -9.48 -4.65
CA ARG A 35 -0.74 -10.33 -4.70
C ARG A 35 -0.49 -11.73 -4.13
N GLU A 36 0.73 -12.25 -4.27
CA GLU A 36 1.15 -13.54 -3.74
C GLU A 36 1.45 -13.51 -2.23
N ARG A 37 1.73 -12.33 -1.68
CA ARG A 37 1.90 -12.15 -0.23
C ARG A 37 0.58 -12.38 0.48
N SER A 38 0.57 -13.35 1.38
CA SER A 38 -0.53 -13.67 2.27
C SER A 38 0.02 -14.01 3.65
N GLY A 39 -0.82 -13.89 4.69
CA GLY A 39 -0.46 -14.24 6.06
C GLY A 39 -0.56 -13.08 7.04
N ARG A 40 -0.18 -13.34 8.28
CA ARG A 40 -0.42 -12.43 9.42
C ARG A 40 0.18 -11.04 9.25
N ASP A 41 1.32 -10.93 8.59
CA ASP A 41 1.95 -9.63 8.32
C ASP A 41 1.13 -8.80 7.34
N VAL A 42 0.48 -9.47 6.38
CA VAL A 42 -0.43 -8.84 5.42
C VAL A 42 -1.69 -8.34 6.11
N ASP A 43 -2.23 -9.18 6.98
CA ASP A 43 -3.41 -8.83 7.78
C ASP A 43 -3.13 -7.63 8.70
N ASP A 44 -1.95 -7.60 9.35
CA ASP A 44 -1.57 -6.54 10.29
C ASP A 44 -1.37 -5.18 9.59
N TYR A 45 -0.60 -5.13 8.49
CA TYR A 45 -0.43 -3.86 7.76
C TYR A 45 -1.75 -3.39 7.14
N SER A 46 -2.58 -4.32 6.66
CA SER A 46 -3.87 -3.97 6.05
C SER A 46 -4.79 -3.34 7.08
N ILE A 47 -4.84 -3.90 8.29
CA ILE A 47 -5.67 -3.34 9.34
C ILE A 47 -5.09 -2.04 9.89
N GLN A 48 -3.76 -1.91 9.99
CA GLN A 48 -3.12 -0.65 10.36
C GLN A 48 -3.53 0.47 9.41
N ALA A 49 -3.57 0.22 8.09
CA ALA A 49 -4.00 1.20 7.10
C ALA A 49 -5.46 1.65 7.31
N VAL A 50 -6.35 0.72 7.65
CA VAL A 50 -7.75 1.03 7.98
C VAL A 50 -7.84 1.90 9.24
N PHE A 51 -7.12 1.54 10.31
CA PHE A 51 -7.15 2.30 11.56
C PHE A 51 -6.50 3.68 11.45
N ALA A 52 -5.42 3.80 10.66
CA ALA A 52 -4.83 5.10 10.33
C ALA A 52 -5.83 5.99 9.57
N PHE A 53 -6.61 5.42 8.64
CA PHE A 53 -7.69 6.15 7.97
C PHE A 53 -8.78 6.59 8.94
N ILE A 54 -9.25 5.69 9.83
CA ILE A 54 -10.24 5.99 10.87
C ILE A 54 -9.77 7.16 11.76
N GLN A 55 -8.50 7.19 12.15
CA GLN A 55 -7.93 8.30 12.91
C GLN A 55 -7.98 9.63 12.14
N ARG A 56 -7.59 9.62 10.86
CA ARG A 56 -7.52 10.82 10.01
C ARG A 56 -8.89 11.45 9.74
N ILE A 57 -9.94 10.64 9.65
CA ILE A 57 -11.31 11.16 9.50
C ILE A 57 -11.88 11.69 10.83
N GLY A 58 -11.14 11.60 11.92
CA GLY A 58 -11.52 12.15 13.22
C GLY A 58 -12.53 11.28 13.99
N PHE A 59 -12.58 9.98 13.71
CA PHE A 59 -13.44 9.06 14.46
C PHE A 59 -13.02 9.01 15.94
N ASN A 60 -13.97 9.23 16.86
CA ASN A 60 -13.68 9.38 18.29
C ASN A 60 -14.63 8.61 19.22
N ASP A 61 -15.44 7.68 18.70
CA ASP A 61 -16.32 6.85 19.53
C ASP A 61 -15.51 5.81 20.30
N LYS A 62 -15.01 6.22 21.48
CA LYS A 62 -14.19 5.38 22.36
C LYS A 62 -14.98 4.20 22.93
N ASP A 63 -16.29 4.31 23.08
CA ASP A 63 -17.09 3.22 23.63
C ASP A 63 -17.35 2.13 22.58
N PHE A 64 -17.52 2.51 21.31
CA PHE A 64 -17.48 1.55 20.21
C PHE A 64 -16.15 0.80 20.16
N LEU A 65 -15.02 1.51 20.28
CA LEU A 65 -13.68 0.89 20.26
C LEU A 65 -13.46 -0.10 21.41
N LYS A 66 -13.94 0.23 22.62
CA LYS A 66 -13.89 -0.70 23.77
C LYS A 66 -14.71 -1.96 23.51
N ARG A 67 -15.97 -1.81 23.07
CA ARG A 67 -16.85 -2.95 22.72
C ARG A 67 -16.25 -3.80 21.60
N MET A 68 -15.63 -3.16 20.61
CA MET A 68 -14.96 -3.85 19.51
C MET A 68 -13.80 -4.70 20.03
N LYS A 69 -12.95 -4.15 20.90
CA LYS A 69 -11.81 -4.87 21.52
C LYS A 69 -12.24 -6.05 22.40
N GLU A 70 -13.40 -5.95 23.05
CA GLU A 70 -13.95 -7.00 23.92
C GLU A 70 -14.66 -8.11 23.13
N SER A 71 -14.94 -7.90 21.85
CA SER A 71 -15.65 -8.88 21.03
C SER A 71 -14.75 -10.05 20.63
N ASN A 72 -15.20 -11.28 20.90
CA ASN A 72 -14.55 -12.51 20.44
C ASN A 72 -14.52 -12.65 18.91
N SER A 73 -15.31 -11.86 18.17
CA SER A 73 -15.31 -11.86 16.71
C SER A 73 -14.19 -11.01 16.11
N VAL A 74 -13.51 -10.19 16.93
CA VAL A 74 -12.46 -9.29 16.47
C VAL A 74 -11.12 -10.03 16.54
N PRO A 75 -10.39 -10.13 15.41
CA PRO A 75 -9.09 -10.78 15.43
C PRO A 75 -8.10 -10.07 16.34
N HIS A 76 -7.28 -10.84 17.05
CA HIS A 76 -6.40 -10.28 18.09
C HIS A 76 -5.43 -9.21 17.57
N TYR A 77 -5.00 -9.31 16.31
CA TYR A 77 -4.10 -8.34 15.68
C TYR A 77 -4.72 -6.93 15.52
N TYR A 78 -6.04 -6.78 15.65
CA TYR A 78 -6.71 -5.47 15.68
C TYR A 78 -6.44 -4.72 16.99
N HIS A 79 -6.17 -5.44 18.09
CA HIS A 79 -6.21 -4.87 19.44
C HIS A 79 -5.14 -3.79 19.63
N ARG A 80 -3.98 -3.94 18.97
CA ARG A 80 -2.92 -2.94 18.97
C ARG A 80 -3.44 -1.60 18.44
N TRP A 81 -4.05 -1.59 17.27
CA TRP A 81 -4.53 -0.40 16.58
C TRP A 81 -5.73 0.24 17.29
N ILE A 82 -6.62 -0.59 17.87
CA ILE A 82 -7.70 -0.12 18.73
C ILE A 82 -7.14 0.61 19.96
N ASN A 83 -6.11 0.06 20.61
CA ASN A 83 -5.49 0.70 21.78
C ASN A 83 -4.91 2.07 21.43
N MET A 84 -4.24 2.20 20.29
CA MET A 84 -3.68 3.48 19.84
C MET A 84 -4.77 4.53 19.67
N LEU A 85 -5.91 4.19 19.04
CA LEU A 85 -7.06 5.11 18.96
C LEU A 85 -7.63 5.48 20.34
N LEU A 86 -7.69 4.55 21.28
CA LEU A 86 -8.24 4.81 22.62
C LEU A 86 -7.40 5.80 23.43
N ILE A 87 -6.07 5.73 23.29
CA ILE A 87 -5.11 6.60 23.99
C ILE A 87 -4.66 7.81 23.17
N ASP A 88 -5.31 8.05 22.02
CA ASP A 88 -5.01 9.15 21.10
C ASP A 88 -3.55 9.14 20.57
N GLU A 89 -2.95 7.95 20.46
CA GLU A 89 -1.62 7.76 19.86
C GLU A 89 -1.72 7.73 18.33
N VAL A 90 -0.80 8.41 17.65
CA VAL A 90 -0.77 8.48 16.19
C VAL A 90 -0.45 7.12 15.60
N ILE A 91 -1.31 6.64 14.70
CA ILE A 91 -1.09 5.39 13.97
C ILE A 91 -0.19 5.68 12.77
N PRO A 92 0.97 5.02 12.66
CA PRO A 92 1.88 5.25 11.55
C PRO A 92 1.24 4.90 10.22
N ASP A 93 1.70 5.57 9.17
CA ASP A 93 1.33 5.25 7.81
C ASP A 93 1.87 3.89 7.41
N VAL A 94 1.08 3.18 6.62
CA VAL A 94 1.48 1.91 6.03
C VAL A 94 1.85 2.14 4.59
N TYR A 95 3.05 1.72 4.24
CA TYR A 95 3.48 1.63 2.85
C TYR A 95 3.48 0.15 2.47
N ALA A 96 2.63 -0.23 1.50
CA ALA A 96 2.57 -1.60 0.99
C ALA A 96 3.93 -2.10 0.43
N LYS A 97 4.83 -1.16 0.12
CA LYS A 97 6.22 -1.38 -0.25
C LYS A 97 7.07 -0.25 0.34
N GLU A 98 8.05 -0.56 1.19
CA GLU A 98 9.14 0.38 1.52
C GLU A 98 10.08 0.56 0.32
N THR A 99 10.18 -0.49 -0.51
CA THR A 99 10.90 -0.49 -1.78
C THR A 99 10.03 -1.13 -2.84
N ILE A 100 9.73 -0.39 -3.90
CA ILE A 100 9.04 -0.94 -5.04
C ILE A 100 10.00 -1.94 -5.70
N ASN A 101 9.54 -3.16 -5.99
CA ASN A 101 10.31 -4.14 -6.76
C ASN A 101 10.42 -3.68 -8.21
N ILE A 102 11.23 -2.65 -8.38
CA ILE A 102 11.79 -2.19 -9.62
C ILE A 102 13.19 -2.81 -9.63
N PRO A 103 13.62 -3.52 -10.68
CA PRO A 103 15.00 -3.98 -10.75
C PRO A 103 15.96 -2.77 -10.60
N GLY A 104 16.55 -2.60 -9.41
CA GLY A 104 17.38 -1.43 -9.03
C GLY A 104 16.90 -0.61 -7.83
N GLY A 105 15.67 -0.79 -7.33
CA GLY A 105 15.18 -0.29 -6.02
C GLY A 105 15.01 1.23 -5.85
N ARG A 106 15.63 2.06 -6.71
CA ARG A 106 15.52 3.51 -6.67
C ARG A 106 15.78 4.10 -8.06
N MET A 107 14.96 5.07 -8.46
CA MET A 107 15.15 5.86 -9.68
C MET A 107 15.24 7.34 -9.28
N VAL A 108 16.35 8.00 -9.59
CA VAL A 108 16.52 9.44 -9.41
C VAL A 108 16.44 10.16 -10.76
N VAL A 109 16.15 11.47 -10.73
CA VAL A 109 15.99 12.30 -11.94
C VAL A 109 17.22 12.21 -12.87
N ASN A 110 18.42 12.07 -12.31
CA ASN A 110 19.65 11.92 -13.08
C ASN A 110 19.70 10.62 -13.91
N ASP A 111 19.08 9.55 -13.44
CA ASP A 111 19.05 8.26 -14.16
C ASP A 111 18.22 8.38 -15.45
N ILE A 112 17.14 9.17 -15.40
CA ILE A 112 16.25 9.46 -16.53
C ILE A 112 17.00 10.26 -17.60
N PHE A 113 17.70 11.33 -17.20
CA PHE A 113 18.49 12.13 -18.12
C PHE A 113 19.67 11.34 -18.72
N GLY A 114 20.31 10.48 -17.92
CA GLY A 114 21.36 9.58 -18.40
C GLY A 114 20.87 8.58 -19.46
N ALA A 115 19.63 8.09 -19.32
CA ALA A 115 19.02 7.18 -20.29
C ALA A 115 18.58 7.89 -21.59
N LEU A 116 18.12 9.14 -21.51
CA LEU A 116 17.69 9.91 -22.69
C LEU A 116 18.85 10.37 -23.61
N ASN A 117 20.06 10.52 -23.05
CA ASN A 117 21.21 11.11 -23.75
C ASN A 117 22.13 10.08 -24.44
N LYS A 118 21.86 8.77 -24.32
CA LYS A 118 22.55 7.74 -25.12
C LYS A 118 21.77 7.50 -26.42
N LYS A 119 22.06 8.31 -27.45
CA LYS A 119 21.78 7.95 -28.85
C LYS A 119 22.95 7.14 -29.41
#